data_AF-A0ABD5DWW5-F1
#
_entry.id   AF-A0ABD5DWW5-F1
#
_cell.length_a   1.000
_cell.length_b   1.000
_cell.length_c   1.000
_cell.angle_alpha   90.00
_cell.angle_beta   90.00
_cell.angle_gamma   90.00
#
_symmetry.space_group_name_H-M   'P 1'
#
loop_
_entity.id
_entity.type
_entity.pdbx_description
1 polymer ?
#
loop_
_entity_poly.entity_id
_entity_poly.type
_entity_poly.pdbx_seq_one_letter_code
_entity_poly.pdbx_strand_id
1 'polypeptide(L)' 'QHNMVGIASAATSVLIGYLAANTTTLHLGSGGVMLPNHSPLVIAEQFGTLNTLYPGRIDLGLGRAPGSDQPTMRALRRHM' A
#
# COMPACT_ATOMS: atom_id res chain seq x y z
N GLN A 1 -4.26 -2.62 9.25
CA GLN A 1 -3.70 -3.91 9.67
C GLN A 1 -3.49 -3.85 11.19
N HIS A 2 -4.56 -3.70 11.99
CA HIS A 2 -4.45 -3.37 13.42
C HIS A 2 -4.56 -4.58 14.37
N ASN A 3 -4.57 -5.81 13.85
CA ASN A 3 -4.85 -7.00 14.68
C ASN A 3 -4.01 -8.24 14.31
N MET A 4 -2.77 -8.07 13.84
CA MET A 4 -1.85 -9.19 13.61
C MET A 4 -0.48 -8.90 14.21
N VAL A 5 -0.10 -9.71 15.20
CA VAL A 5 1.24 -9.75 15.77
C VAL A 5 2.20 -10.20 14.67
N GLY A 6 3.12 -9.33 14.27
CA GLY A 6 4.13 -9.60 13.22
C GLY A 6 3.98 -8.78 11.93
N ILE A 7 2.90 -8.00 11.76
CA ILE A 7 2.78 -7.06 10.64
C ILE A 7 3.10 -5.65 11.13
N ALA A 8 4.33 -5.19 10.91
CA ALA A 8 4.80 -3.83 11.22
C ALA A 8 4.20 -2.76 10.29
N SER A 9 2.89 -2.82 9.98
CA SER A 9 2.27 -2.02 8.92
C SER A 9 1.30 -0.98 9.47
N ALA A 10 1.84 -0.02 10.22
CA ALA A 10 1.19 1.28 10.45
C ALA A 10 1.74 2.37 9.50
N ALA A 11 3.00 2.25 9.06
CA ALA A 11 3.68 3.22 8.20
C ALA A 11 4.50 2.53 7.10
N THR A 12 3.82 1.81 6.19
CA THR A 12 4.45 1.00 5.13
C THR A 12 5.47 1.79 4.31
N SER A 13 5.12 3.00 3.86
CA SER A 13 5.99 3.86 3.06
C SER A 13 7.25 4.31 3.82
N VAL A 14 7.14 4.55 5.13
CA VAL A 14 8.28 4.94 5.98
C VAL A 14 9.26 3.79 6.13
N LEU A 15 8.78 2.57 6.39
CA LEU A 15 9.62 1.38 6.51
C LEU A 15 10.32 1.04 5.18
N ILE A 16 9.59 1.11 4.06
CA ILE A 16 10.17 0.94 2.73
C ILE A 16 11.26 1.98 2.49
N GLY A 17 11.01 3.26 2.81
CA GLY A 17 12.01 4.32 2.67
C GLY A 17 13.26 4.09 3.54
N TYR A 18 13.08 3.67 4.78
CA TYR A 18 14.18 3.35 5.70
C TYR A 18 15.05 2.20 5.17
N LEU A 19 14.43 1.12 4.68
CA LEU A 19 15.17 -0.01 4.10
C LEU A 19 15.84 0.36 2.77
N ALA A 20 15.16 1.15 1.92
CA ALA A 20 15.70 1.60 0.64
C ALA A 20 16.94 2.48 0.80
N ALA A 21 16.96 3.32 1.84
CA ALA A 21 18.12 4.14 2.19
C ALA A 21 19.34 3.32 2.65
N ASN A 22 19.12 2.13 3.22
CA ASN A 22 20.17 1.30 3.82
C ASN A 22 20.55 0.08 2.96
N THR A 23 19.99 -0.05 1.76
CA THR A 23 20.26 -1.16 0.85
C THR A 23 20.38 -0.65 -0.57
N THR A 24 21.14 -1.34 -1.43
CA THR A 24 21.34 -0.92 -2.82
C THR A 24 20.80 -1.92 -3.83
N THR A 25 20.66 -3.19 -3.46
CA THR A 25 20.29 -4.29 -4.36
C THR A 25 18.89 -4.82 -4.14
N LEU A 26 18.29 -4.56 -2.97
CA LEU A 26 16.95 -5.06 -2.67
C LEU A 26 15.87 -4.27 -3.40
N HIS A 27 14.91 -4.99 -3.95
CA HIS A 27 13.60 -4.48 -4.36
C HIS A 27 12.67 -4.53 -3.16
N LEU A 28 11.93 -3.46 -2.94
CA LEU A 28 11.11 -3.27 -1.75
C LEU A 28 9.70 -2.91 -2.18
N GLY A 29 8.71 -3.58 -1.59
CA GLY A 29 7.32 -3.31 -1.92
C GLY A 29 6.37 -3.55 -0.76
N SER A 30 5.14 -3.08 -0.93
CA SER A 30 4.05 -3.34 0.02
C SER A 30 3.45 -4.72 -0.22
N GLY A 31 3.16 -5.45 0.87
CA GLY A 31 2.39 -6.70 0.83
C GLY A 31 0.89 -6.53 0.53
N GLY A 32 0.48 -5.39 -0.04
CA GLY A 32 -0.92 -5.03 -0.31
C GLY A 32 -1.44 -3.88 0.56
N VAL A 33 -1.48 -2.67 -0.02
CA VAL A 33 -2.17 -1.52 0.58
C VAL A 33 -3.67 -1.67 0.36
N MET A 34 -4.45 -1.62 1.45
CA MET A 34 -5.91 -1.59 1.39
C MET A 34 -6.37 -0.22 0.92
N LEU A 35 -6.35 0.02 -0.39
CA LEU A 35 -6.77 1.29 -0.99
C LEU A 35 -8.16 1.77 -0.54
N PRO A 36 -9.19 0.91 -0.34
CA PRO A 36 -10.48 1.38 0.15
C PRO A 36 -10.43 2.09 1.52
N ASN A 37 -9.38 1.85 2.31
CA ASN A 37 -9.23 2.41 3.66
C ASN A 37 -8.33 3.66 3.70
N HIS A 38 -7.73 4.06 2.58
CA HIS A 38 -6.78 5.17 2.50
C HIS A 38 -7.11 6.08 1.32
N SER A 39 -6.68 7.35 1.36
CA SER A 39 -6.79 8.22 0.19
C SER A 39 -5.88 7.69 -0.94
N PRO A 40 -6.41 7.40 -2.14
CA PRO A 40 -5.58 6.94 -3.26
C PRO A 40 -4.49 7.94 -3.65
N LEU A 41 -4.78 9.24 -3.56
CA LEU A 41 -3.82 10.30 -3.85
C LEU A 41 -2.62 10.25 -2.91
N VAL A 42 -2.86 10.08 -1.60
CA VAL A 42 -1.79 10.00 -0.61
C VAL A 42 -0.90 8.78 -0.86
N ILE A 43 -1.49 7.64 -1.21
CA ILE A 43 -0.72 6.45 -1.56
C ILE A 43 0.12 6.68 -2.82
N ALA A 44 -0.46 7.32 -3.84
CA ALA A 44 0.24 7.66 -5.07
C ALA A 44 1.41 8.62 -4.83
N GLU A 45 1.23 9.68 -4.03
CA GLU A 45 2.28 10.63 -3.70
C GLU A 45 3.42 9.98 -2.92
N GLN A 46 3.10 9.14 -1.92
CA GLN A 46 4.09 8.46 -1.11
C GLN A 46 4.95 7.48 -1.94
N PHE A 47 4.31 6.60 -2.71
CA PHE A 47 5.03 5.62 -3.52
C PHE A 47 5.68 6.26 -4.75
N GLY A 48 5.08 7.31 -5.31
CA GLY A 48 5.70 8.13 -6.36
C GLY A 48 6.99 8.78 -5.89
N THR A 49 6.98 9.41 -4.72
CA THR A 49 8.17 10.02 -4.10
C THR A 49 9.25 8.97 -3.84
N LEU A 50 8.88 7.81 -3.27
CA LEU A 50 9.83 6.73 -3.02
C LEU A 50 10.46 6.22 -4.32
N ASN A 51 9.68 6.03 -5.39
CA ASN A 51 10.21 5.60 -6.67
C ASN A 51 11.09 6.67 -7.34
N THR A 52 10.84 7.96 -7.10
CA THR A 52 11.75 9.03 -7.54
C THR A 52 13.08 8.98 -6.78
N LEU A 53 13.05 8.74 -5.47
CA LEU A 53 14.27 8.66 -4.64
C LEU A 53 15.07 7.38 -4.89
N TYR A 54 14.38 6.26 -5.19
CA TYR A 54 14.97 4.94 -5.35
C TYR A 54 14.47 4.27 -6.65
N PRO A 55 14.89 4.79 -7.82
CA PRO A 55 14.34 4.38 -9.11
C PRO A 55 14.56 2.89 -9.39
N GLY A 56 13.49 2.24 -9.85
CA GLY A 56 13.50 0.83 -10.26
C GLY A 56 13.48 -0.18 -9.12
N ARG A 57 13.27 0.28 -7.87
CA ARG A 57 13.39 -0.57 -6.67
C ARG A 57 12.14 -0.59 -5.78
N ILE A 58 11.10 0.16 -6.13
CA ILE A 58 9.92 0.36 -5.27
C ILE A 58 8.66 -0.17 -5.94
N ASP A 59 7.99 -1.12 -5.29
CA ASP A 59 6.76 -1.75 -5.78
C ASP A 59 5.55 -1.41 -4.90
N LEU A 60 4.46 -0.96 -5.52
CA LEU A 60 3.17 -0.75 -4.86
C LEU A 60 2.26 -1.96 -5.07
N GLY A 61 2.24 -2.87 -4.10
CA GLY A 61 1.22 -3.91 -4.00
C GLY A 61 -0.10 -3.31 -3.52
N LEU A 62 -1.19 -3.57 -4.23
CA LEU A 62 -2.55 -3.15 -3.90
C LEU A 62 -3.38 -4.36 -3.49
N GLY A 63 -4.04 -4.28 -2.34
CA GLY A 63 -4.90 -5.35 -1.89
C GLY A 63 -6.37 -4.95 -1.86
N ARG A 64 -7.23 -5.98 -1.86
CA ARG A 64 -8.68 -5.86 -1.81
C ARG A 64 -9.11 -6.20 -0.38
N ALA A 65 -9.92 -5.35 0.25
CA ALA A 65 -10.39 -5.61 1.61
C ALA A 65 -11.20 -6.93 1.65
N PRO A 66 -11.04 -7.77 2.68
CA PRO A 66 -11.87 -8.98 2.83
C PRO A 66 -13.30 -8.56 3.16
N GLY A 67 -14.24 -8.85 2.26
CA GLY A 67 -15.67 -8.61 2.51
C GLY A 67 -16.46 -7.98 1.36
N SER A 68 -15.86 -7.68 0.21
CA SER A 68 -16.59 -7.02 -0.88
C SER A 68 -16.26 -7.60 -2.24
N ASP A 69 -17.02 -8.62 -2.64
CA ASP A 69 -17.05 -9.06 -4.03
C ASP A 69 -17.45 -7.87 -4.91
N GLN A 70 -16.87 -7.75 -6.12
CA GLN A 70 -17.26 -6.74 -7.11
C GLN A 70 -18.80 -6.55 -7.23
N PRO A 71 -19.63 -7.61 -7.25
CA PRO A 71 -21.09 -7.47 -7.23
C PRO A 71 -21.63 -6.78 -5.97
N THR A 72 -21.13 -7.09 -4.77
CA THR A 72 -21.57 -6.50 -3.50
C THR A 72 -21.26 -5.00 -3.43
N MET A 73 -20.07 -4.58 -3.89
CA MET A 73 -19.70 -3.17 -4.01
C MET A 73 -20.59 -2.41 -5.01
N ARG A 74 -20.99 -3.05 -6.11
CA ARG A 74 -21.91 -2.46 -7.10
C ARG A 74 -23.34 -2.35 -6.58
N ALA A 75 -23.79 -3.32 -5.78
CA ALA A 75 -25.13 -3.31 -5.18
C ALA A 75 -25.29 -2.19 -4.13
N LEU A 76 -24.29 -1.98 -3.27
CA LEU A 76 -24.30 -0.93 -2.25
C LEU A 76 -24.21 0.48 -2.86
N ARG A 77 -23.55 0.66 -4.01
CA ARG A 77 -23.48 1.94 -4.75
C ARG A 77 -24.81 2.42 -5.32
N ARG A 78 -25.86 1.59 -5.33
CA ARG A 78 -27.17 1.94 -5.90
C ARG A 78 -28.14 2.55 -4.87
N HIS A 79 -27.77 2.54 -3.58
CA HIS A 79 -28.59 3.04 -2.48
C HIS A 79 -27.95 4.20 -1.70
N MET A 80 -26.92 4.83 -2.27
CA MET A 80 -26.42 6.15 -1.89
C MET A 80 -26.69 7.11 -3.03
#